data_AF-A0A396JFX8-F1
#
_entry.id   AF-A0A396JFX8-F1
#
_cell.length_a   1.000
_cell.length_b   1.000
_cell.length_c   1.000
_cell.angle_alpha   90.00
_cell.angle_beta   90.00
_cell.angle_gamma   90.00
#
_symmetry.space_group_name_H-M   'P 1'
#
loop_
_entity.id
_entity.type
_entity.pdbx_description
1 polymer ?
#
loop_
_entity_poly.entity_id
_entity_poly.type
_entity_poly.pdbx_seq_one_letter_code
_entity_poly.pdbx_strand_id
1 'polypeptide(L)'
;MDHFTSNKIRKKCFVDFIDRVLLHLLSSEDIQSFSLALARTYDSSYINNLISVVLSYRIKKLYVDLQKELTVSSYALFKCKSLEELMLNGCAVSLPSLVCFSSLTILKLSRITITCDSSNKSKTLALNFPAIRKYETLDCTWSGVNSVTLRVPLL
;
A
#
# COMPACT_ATOMS: atom_id res chain seq x y z
N MET A 1 -20.79 -0.40 33.75
CA MET A 1 -20.39 0.76 32.93
C MET A 1 -18.89 0.71 32.93
N ASP A 2 -18.37 -0.06 31.97
CA ASP A 2 -17.08 -0.73 32.15
C ASP A 2 -15.98 0.16 31.59
N HIS A 3 -15.13 0.64 32.49
CA HIS A 3 -13.88 1.30 32.17
C HIS A 3 -12.92 0.29 31.55
N PHE A 4 -12.97 0.11 30.23
CA PHE A 4 -11.86 -0.46 29.47
C PHE A 4 -10.72 0.56 29.45
N THR A 5 -9.86 0.52 30.47
CA THR A 5 -8.54 1.17 30.42
C THR A 5 -7.73 0.51 29.32
N SER A 6 -7.67 1.17 28.16
CA SER A 6 -6.81 0.80 27.04
C SER A 6 -5.37 0.63 27.54
N ASN A 7 -4.92 -0.62 27.65
CA ASN A 7 -3.50 -0.94 27.79
C ASN A 7 -2.81 -0.52 26.49
N LYS A 8 -2.39 0.74 26.44
CA LYS A 8 -1.71 1.31 25.29
C LYS A 8 -0.34 0.65 25.17
N ILE A 9 -0.17 -0.24 24.20
CA ILE A 9 1.15 -0.74 23.81
C ILE A 9 2.02 0.47 23.47
N ARG A 10 3.20 0.56 24.10
CA ARG A 10 4.17 1.61 23.79
C ARG A 10 4.63 1.43 22.34
N LYS A 11 4.76 2.52 21.56
CA LYS A 11 5.14 2.47 20.14
C LYS A 11 6.37 1.58 19.88
N LYS A 12 7.39 1.68 20.75
CA LYS A 12 8.60 0.85 20.70
C LYS A 12 8.30 -0.65 20.85
N CYS A 13 7.47 -1.04 21.81
CA CYS A 13 7.10 -2.45 22.01
C CYS A 13 6.34 -3.02 20.79
N PHE A 14 5.53 -2.20 20.13
CA PHE A 14 4.86 -2.63 18.89
C PHE A 14 5.86 -2.82 17.74
N VAL A 15 6.77 -1.87 17.54
CA VAL A 15 7.84 -1.98 16.54
C VAL A 15 8.70 -3.22 16.80
N ASP A 16 9.19 -3.40 18.03
CA ASP A 16 10.01 -4.55 18.43
C ASP A 16 9.27 -5.88 18.21
N PHE A 17 7.96 -5.90 18.45
CA PHE A 17 7.11 -7.06 18.19
C PHE A 17 6.99 -7.36 16.69
N ILE A 18 6.64 -6.36 15.88
CA ILE A 18 6.51 -6.51 14.43
C ILE A 18 7.83 -6.98 13.84
N ASP A 19 8.95 -6.35 14.19
CA ASP A 19 10.26 -6.72 13.66
C ASP A 19 10.60 -8.19 13.96
N ARG A 20 10.31 -8.67 15.18
CA ARG A 20 10.49 -10.09 15.55
C ARG A 20 9.55 -11.01 14.77
N VAL A 21 8.28 -10.63 14.63
CA VAL A 21 7.27 -11.38 13.86
C VAL A 21 7.72 -11.51 12.41
N LEU A 22 8.14 -10.42 11.77
CA LEU A 22 8.60 -10.45 10.38
C LEU A 22 9.84 -11.34 10.23
N LEU A 23 10.82 -11.22 11.13
CA LEU A 23 12.04 -12.03 11.10
C LEU A 23 11.73 -13.53 11.19
N HIS A 24 10.79 -13.92 12.04
CA HIS A 24 10.50 -15.34 12.31
C HIS A 24 9.45 -15.95 11.37
N LEU A 25 8.42 -15.20 10.97
CA LEU A 25 7.29 -15.75 10.23
C LEU A 25 7.44 -15.63 8.73
N LEU A 26 8.09 -14.58 8.23
CA LEU A 26 8.23 -14.39 6.78
C LEU A 26 9.38 -15.22 6.18
N SER A 27 10.13 -15.93 7.01
CA SER A 27 11.06 -16.97 6.55
C SER A 27 10.33 -18.20 5.97
N SER A 28 9.01 -18.30 6.12
CA SER A 28 8.17 -19.34 5.53
C SER A 28 7.49 -18.82 4.25
N GLU A 29 7.46 -19.64 3.20
CA GLU A 29 6.77 -19.33 1.93
C GLU A 29 5.22 -19.32 2.06
N ASP A 30 4.68 -19.53 3.26
CA ASP A 30 3.25 -19.74 3.47
C ASP A 30 2.44 -18.44 3.61
N ILE A 31 3.09 -17.30 3.83
CA ILE A 31 2.36 -16.04 4.04
C ILE A 31 1.81 -15.51 2.72
N GLN A 32 0.50 -15.73 2.52
CA GLN A 32 -0.22 -15.25 1.34
C GLN A 32 -0.86 -13.88 1.55
N SER A 33 -1.09 -13.45 2.79
CA SER A 33 -1.80 -12.21 3.10
C SER A 33 -1.18 -11.48 4.28
N PHE A 34 -1.10 -10.16 4.16
CA PHE A 34 -0.68 -9.27 5.23
C PHE A 34 -1.66 -8.10 5.35
N SER A 35 -2.05 -7.79 6.58
CA SER A 35 -2.96 -6.69 6.90
C SER A 35 -2.38 -5.83 8.02
N LEU A 36 -2.29 -4.53 7.79
CA LEU A 36 -1.78 -3.55 8.75
C LEU A 36 -2.80 -2.42 8.91
N ALA A 37 -3.30 -2.23 10.12
CA ALA A 37 -4.15 -1.11 10.47
C ALA A 37 -3.53 -0.34 11.64
N LEU A 38 -3.22 0.94 11.43
CA LEU A 38 -2.55 1.79 12.41
C LEU A 38 -3.42 3.00 12.73
N ALA A 39 -3.97 3.02 13.95
CA ALA A 39 -4.72 4.16 14.48
C ALA A 39 -3.81 5.33 14.93
N ARG A 40 -2.48 5.15 14.91
CA ARG A 40 -1.50 6.15 15.35
C ARG A 40 -0.49 6.43 14.26
N THR A 41 0.10 7.61 14.31
CA THR A 41 1.23 7.97 13.46
C THR A 41 2.49 7.24 13.89
N TYR A 42 3.14 6.59 12.94
CA TYR A 42 4.46 6.00 13.05
C TYR A 42 5.39 6.71 12.08
N ASP A 43 6.69 6.50 12.24
CA ASP A 43 7.67 7.04 11.31
C ASP A 43 7.42 6.49 9.88
N SER A 44 7.34 7.37 8.89
CA SER A 44 7.07 7.00 7.49
C SER A 44 8.13 6.08 6.92
N SER A 45 9.41 6.25 7.31
CA SER A 45 10.49 5.39 6.83
C SER A 45 10.34 3.96 7.38
N TYR A 46 9.95 3.83 8.65
CA TYR A 46 9.65 2.54 9.26
C TYR A 46 8.50 1.82 8.56
N ILE A 47 7.37 2.50 8.34
CA ILE A 47 6.20 1.89 7.67
C ILE A 47 6.53 1.51 6.23
N ASN A 48 7.28 2.34 5.51
CA ASN A 48 7.74 2.01 4.16
C ASN A 48 8.67 0.81 4.13
N ASN A 49 9.60 0.72 5.09
CA ASN A 49 10.48 -0.42 5.23
C ASN A 49 9.69 -1.70 5.54
N LEU A 50 8.75 -1.64 6.49
CA LEU A 50 7.83 -2.73 6.83
C LEU A 50 7.07 -3.25 5.61
N ILE A 51 6.41 -2.35 4.87
CA ILE A 51 5.66 -2.71 3.65
C ILE A 51 6.59 -3.32 2.60
N SER A 52 7.79 -2.74 2.42
CA SER A 52 8.78 -3.26 1.46
C SER A 52 9.26 -4.66 1.81
N VAL A 53 9.53 -4.91 3.10
CA VAL A 53 9.92 -6.22 3.62
C VAL A 53 8.79 -7.21 3.35
N VAL A 54 7.56 -6.92 3.76
CA VAL A 54 6.39 -7.79 3.51
C VAL A 54 6.22 -8.14 2.04
N LEU A 55 6.32 -7.15 1.13
CA LEU A 55 6.18 -7.36 -0.30
C LEU A 55 7.31 -8.19 -0.91
N SER A 56 8.50 -8.20 -0.29
CA SER A 56 9.63 -9.02 -0.74
C SER A 56 9.35 -10.53 -0.60
N TYR A 57 8.43 -10.91 0.28
CA TYR A 57 8.01 -12.29 0.52
C TYR A 57 6.94 -12.79 -0.45
N ARG A 58 6.69 -12.06 -1.53
CA ARG A 58 5.78 -12.48 -2.60
C ARG A 58 4.37 -12.81 -2.09
N ILE A 59 3.88 -12.02 -1.12
CA ILE A 59 2.49 -12.09 -0.68
C ILE A 59 1.53 -11.86 -1.86
N LYS A 60 0.30 -12.38 -1.72
CA LYS A 60 -0.78 -12.18 -2.69
C LYS A 60 -1.73 -11.06 -2.31
N LYS A 61 -1.91 -10.80 -1.01
CA LYS A 61 -2.90 -9.83 -0.54
C LYS A 61 -2.30 -8.86 0.46
N LEU A 62 -2.40 -7.56 0.16
CA LEU A 62 -1.96 -6.50 1.04
C LEU A 62 -3.13 -5.58 1.40
N TYR A 63 -3.41 -5.46 2.70
CA TYR A 63 -4.29 -4.42 3.26
C TYR A 63 -3.49 -3.47 4.14
N VAL A 64 -3.58 -2.18 3.88
CA VAL A 64 -2.91 -1.13 4.66
C VAL A 64 -3.90 -0.01 4.94
N ASP A 65 -4.12 0.25 6.23
CA ASP A 65 -4.98 1.30 6.75
C ASP A 65 -4.18 2.21 7.68
N LEU A 66 -3.92 3.42 7.21
CA LEU A 66 -3.10 4.41 7.87
C LEU A 66 -3.93 5.65 8.18
N GLN A 67 -3.50 6.40 9.19
CA GLN A 67 -3.97 7.77 9.37
C GLN A 67 -3.39 8.67 8.28
N LYS A 68 -4.19 9.65 7.83
CA LYS A 68 -3.82 10.65 6.82
C LYS A 68 -2.42 11.20 7.12
N GLU A 69 -1.64 11.46 6.06
CA GLU A 69 -0.28 12.05 6.01
C GLU A 69 0.91 11.10 5.81
N LEU A 70 0.73 9.78 5.90
CA LEU A 70 1.82 8.84 5.60
C LEU A 70 1.94 8.57 4.10
N THR A 71 3.11 8.86 3.52
CA THR A 71 3.42 8.50 2.13
C THR A 71 3.95 7.08 2.07
N VAL A 72 3.26 6.22 1.34
CA VAL A 72 3.70 4.86 1.00
C VAL A 72 4.50 4.89 -0.30
N SER A 73 5.66 4.23 -0.28
CA SER A 73 6.52 4.03 -1.43
C SER A 73 5.83 3.11 -2.42
N SER A 74 5.54 3.64 -3.61
CA SER A 74 4.97 2.84 -4.69
C SER A 74 5.94 1.81 -5.24
N TYR A 75 7.26 2.04 -5.09
CA TYR A 75 8.30 1.19 -5.68
C TYR A 75 8.17 -0.27 -5.27
N ALA A 76 7.96 -0.50 -3.98
CA ALA A 76 7.78 -1.86 -3.47
C ALA A 76 6.48 -2.50 -3.98
N LEU A 77 5.39 -1.72 -4.07
CA LEU A 77 4.07 -2.20 -4.47
C LEU A 77 4.08 -2.78 -5.89
N PHE A 78 4.66 -2.09 -6.87
CA PHE A 78 4.66 -2.58 -8.25
C PHE A 78 5.75 -3.62 -8.55
N LYS A 79 6.77 -3.77 -7.69
CA LYS A 79 7.80 -4.81 -7.84
C LYS A 79 7.29 -6.19 -7.43
N CYS A 80 6.28 -6.25 -6.56
CA CYS A 80 5.69 -7.49 -6.08
C CYS A 80 4.80 -8.15 -7.15
N LYS A 81 5.38 -9.02 -7.98
CA LYS A 81 4.67 -9.69 -9.09
C LYS A 81 3.64 -10.73 -8.64
N SER A 82 3.63 -11.12 -7.38
CA SER A 82 2.63 -12.04 -6.80
C SER A 82 1.41 -11.32 -6.26
N LEU A 83 1.42 -9.99 -6.16
CA LEU A 83 0.37 -9.22 -5.53
C LEU A 83 -0.90 -9.24 -6.39
N GLU A 84 -1.92 -9.95 -5.91
CA GLU A 84 -3.22 -10.16 -6.54
C GLU A 84 -4.28 -9.20 -5.98
N GLU A 85 -4.20 -8.82 -4.71
CA GLU A 85 -5.14 -7.92 -4.05
C GLU A 85 -4.42 -6.81 -3.30
N LEU A 86 -4.75 -5.55 -3.60
CA LEU A 86 -4.23 -4.37 -2.93
C LEU A 86 -5.37 -3.50 -2.41
N MET A 87 -5.35 -3.26 -1.12
CA MET A 87 -6.29 -2.38 -0.44
C MET A 87 -5.52 -1.34 0.37
N LEU A 88 -5.63 -0.08 -0.03
CA LEU A 88 -5.00 1.04 0.67
C LEU A 88 -6.06 1.97 1.21
N ASN A 89 -5.87 2.42 2.44
CA ASN A 89 -6.73 3.37 3.11
C ASN A 89 -5.92 4.45 3.85
N GLY A 90 -6.25 5.72 3.61
CA GLY A 90 -5.82 6.85 4.43
C GLY A 90 -4.34 7.23 4.28
N CYS A 91 -3.70 6.93 3.16
CA CYS A 91 -2.29 7.25 2.90
C CYS A 91 -2.09 8.05 1.61
N ALA A 92 -0.89 8.58 1.43
CA ALA A 92 -0.45 9.15 0.16
C ALA A 92 0.41 8.14 -0.61
N VAL A 93 0.35 8.15 -1.94
CA VAL A 93 1.19 7.29 -2.78
C VAL A 93 1.77 8.14 -3.91
N SER A 94 3.10 8.16 -4.02
CA SER A 94 3.78 8.79 -5.16
C SER A 94 4.10 7.74 -6.21
N LEU A 95 3.58 7.89 -7.42
CA LEU A 95 3.74 6.92 -8.52
C LEU A 95 4.66 7.49 -9.61
N PRO A 96 5.51 6.65 -10.24
CA PRO A 96 6.19 7.05 -11.47
C PRO A 96 5.17 7.22 -12.61
N SER A 97 5.57 7.88 -13.70
CA SER A 97 4.69 8.19 -14.84
C SER A 97 4.08 6.95 -15.50
N LEU A 98 4.75 5.80 -15.43
CA LEU A 98 4.26 4.52 -15.94
C LEU A 98 4.38 3.45 -14.86
N VAL A 99 3.25 2.81 -14.53
CA VAL A 99 3.20 1.72 -13.56
C VAL A 99 2.46 0.54 -14.18
N CYS A 100 2.97 -0.67 -13.93
CA CYS A 100 2.31 -1.92 -14.33
C CYS A 100 2.12 -2.81 -13.12
N PHE A 101 0.88 -3.19 -12.84
CA PHE A 101 0.49 -4.15 -11.81
C PHE A 101 0.05 -5.45 -12.50
N SER A 102 1.01 -6.29 -12.86
CA SER A 102 0.80 -7.42 -13.78
C SER A 102 -0.20 -8.46 -13.28
N SER A 103 -0.25 -8.68 -11.97
CA SER A 103 -1.02 -9.78 -11.35
C SER A 103 -2.19 -9.28 -10.53
N LEU A 104 -2.36 -7.96 -10.43
CA LEU A 104 -3.35 -7.35 -9.57
C LEU A 104 -4.75 -7.55 -10.15
N THR A 105 -5.58 -8.28 -9.42
CA THR A 105 -6.96 -8.59 -9.78
C THR A 105 -7.95 -7.70 -9.03
N ILE A 106 -7.62 -7.27 -7.81
CA ILE A 106 -8.44 -6.39 -6.99
C ILE A 106 -7.60 -5.19 -6.52
N LEU A 107 -8.08 -3.99 -6.84
CA LEU A 107 -7.54 -2.73 -6.32
C LEU A 107 -8.65 -1.95 -5.62
N LYS A 108 -8.44 -1.66 -4.33
CA LYS A 108 -9.32 -0.78 -3.55
C LYS A 108 -8.50 0.34 -2.94
N LEU A 109 -8.92 1.57 -3.21
CA LEU A 109 -8.28 2.77 -2.68
C LEU A 109 -9.33 3.60 -1.95
N SER A 110 -9.08 3.92 -0.69
CA SER A 110 -9.94 4.80 0.10
C SER A 110 -9.15 5.93 0.72
N ARG A 111 -9.62 7.18 0.58
CA ARG A 111 -8.98 8.36 1.17
C ARG A 111 -7.49 8.48 0.81
N ILE A 112 -7.16 8.18 -0.44
CA ILE A 112 -5.78 8.16 -0.94
C ILE A 112 -5.45 9.47 -1.66
N THR A 113 -4.28 10.03 -1.39
CA THR A 113 -3.70 11.11 -2.20
C THR A 113 -2.64 10.53 -3.12
N ILE A 114 -2.87 10.60 -4.43
CA ILE A 114 -1.95 10.09 -5.45
C ILE A 114 -1.18 11.26 -6.06
N THR A 115 0.14 11.18 -6.06
CA THR A 115 1.05 12.14 -6.72
C THR A 115 1.83 11.46 -7.83
N CYS A 116 2.32 12.25 -8.79
CA CYS A 116 3.21 11.77 -9.84
C CYS A 116 4.64 12.26 -9.59
N ASP A 117 5.60 11.34 -9.50
CA ASP A 117 7.03 11.61 -9.30
C ASP A 117 7.76 11.98 -10.62
N SER A 118 7.02 12.29 -11.69
CA SER A 118 7.65 12.59 -12.97
C SER A 118 8.21 14.02 -12.98
N SER A 119 9.49 14.15 -13.33
CA SER A 119 10.10 15.45 -13.69
C SER A 119 9.56 16.03 -15.01
N ASN A 120 8.80 15.24 -15.77
CA ASN A 120 8.25 15.64 -17.06
C ASN A 120 7.11 16.65 -16.91
N LYS A 121 7.16 17.70 -17.75
CA LYS A 121 6.17 18.79 -17.78
C LYS A 121 4.71 18.32 -17.92
N SER A 122 4.48 17.17 -18.57
CA SER A 122 3.14 16.63 -18.82
C SER A 122 2.46 16.08 -17.57
N LYS A 123 3.21 15.66 -16.52
CA LYS A 123 2.68 15.02 -15.29
C LYS A 123 1.52 14.05 -15.54
N THR A 124 1.73 13.17 -16.52
CA THR A 124 0.75 12.17 -16.96
C THR A 124 1.06 10.84 -16.32
N LEU A 125 0.03 10.19 -15.78
CA LEU A 125 0.12 8.88 -15.15
C LEU A 125 -0.53 7.82 -16.04
N ALA A 126 0.21 6.78 -16.39
CA ALA A 126 -0.30 5.61 -17.08
C ALA A 126 -0.25 4.40 -16.15
N LEU A 127 -1.41 3.89 -15.77
CA LEU A 127 -1.57 2.71 -14.92
C LEU A 127 -2.04 1.54 -15.76
N ASN A 128 -1.23 0.48 -15.79
CA ASN A 128 -1.53 -0.74 -16.51
C ASN A 128 -1.90 -1.87 -15.55
N PHE A 129 -3.08 -2.45 -15.76
CA PHE A 129 -3.63 -3.52 -14.95
C PHE A 129 -4.15 -4.66 -15.82
N PRO A 130 -3.27 -5.48 -16.42
CA PRO A 130 -3.67 -6.50 -17.39
C PRO A 130 -4.58 -7.60 -16.83
N ALA A 131 -4.60 -7.79 -15.49
CA ALA A 131 -5.40 -8.84 -14.83
C ALA A 131 -6.54 -8.30 -13.95
N ILE A 132 -6.80 -6.98 -13.95
CA ILE A 132 -7.78 -6.39 -13.02
C ILE A 132 -9.19 -6.89 -13.31
N ARG A 133 -9.90 -7.22 -12.24
CA ARG A 133 -11.31 -7.62 -12.25
C ARG A 133 -12.16 -6.66 -11.44
N LYS A 134 -11.55 -5.98 -10.46
CA LYS A 134 -12.25 -5.08 -9.56
C LYS A 134 -11.38 -3.86 -9.23
N TYR A 135 -11.91 -2.68 -9.52
CA TYR A 135 -11.32 -1.39 -9.20
C TYR A 135 -12.34 -0.55 -8.43
N GLU A 136 -12.02 -0.19 -7.19
CA GLU A 136 -12.87 0.64 -6.32
C GLU A 136 -12.07 1.82 -5.78
N THR A 137 -12.64 3.02 -5.88
CA THR A 137 -12.07 4.22 -5.25
C THR A 137 -13.12 4.98 -4.46
N LEU A 138 -12.73 5.47 -3.28
CA LEU A 138 -13.56 6.31 -2.42
C LEU A 138 -12.71 7.46 -1.88
N ASP A 139 -13.15 8.71 -2.03
CA ASP A 139 -12.46 9.90 -1.51
C ASP A 139 -10.98 10.01 -1.90
N CYS A 140 -10.62 9.53 -3.10
CA CYS A 140 -9.26 9.62 -3.62
C CYS A 140 -9.02 10.95 -4.34
N THR A 141 -7.82 11.50 -4.21
CA THR A 141 -7.41 12.75 -4.85
C THR A 141 -6.16 12.53 -5.69
N TRP A 142 -6.09 13.20 -6.84
CA TRP A 142 -4.93 13.20 -7.72
C TRP A 142 -4.28 14.58 -7.64
N SER A 143 -3.14 14.67 -6.96
CA SER A 143 -2.47 15.94 -6.69
C SER A 143 -1.31 16.16 -7.65
N GLY A 144 -1.37 17.28 -8.38
CA GLY A 144 -0.34 17.64 -9.36
C GLY A 144 -0.25 16.67 -10.53
N VAL A 145 -1.31 15.95 -10.87
CA VAL A 145 -1.40 15.05 -12.03
C VAL A 145 -2.33 15.68 -13.07
N ASN A 146 -1.86 15.85 -14.30
CA ASN A 146 -2.65 16.51 -15.34
C ASN A 146 -3.64 15.53 -16.01
N SER A 147 -3.23 14.28 -16.17
CA SER A 147 -4.05 13.25 -16.79
C SER A 147 -3.69 11.85 -16.26
N VAL A 148 -4.70 10.99 -16.16
CA VAL A 148 -4.57 9.60 -15.74
C VAL A 148 -5.15 8.70 -16.82
N THR A 149 -4.35 7.76 -17.30
CA THR A 149 -4.74 6.74 -18.26
C THR A 149 -4.75 5.39 -17.56
N LEU A 150 -5.90 4.73 -17.55
CA LEU A 150 -6.04 3.36 -17.06
C LEU A 150 -6.06 2.39 -18.25
N ARG A 151 -5.15 1.43 -18.27
CA ARG A 151 -5.13 0.32 -19.23
C ARG A 151 -5.59 -0.94 -18.50
N VAL A 152 -6.74 -1.46 -18.91
CA VAL A 152 -7.42 -2.61 -18.30
C VAL A 152 -7.74 -3.63 -19.39
N PRO A 153 -7.90 -4.93 -19.06
CA PRO A 153 -8.31 -5.94 -20.03
C PRO A 153 -9.71 -5.61 -20.57
N LEU A 154 -9.96 -6.03 -21.81
CA LEU A 154 -11.28 -6.02 -22.41
C LEU A 154 -12.14 -7.08 -21.70
N LEU A 155 -13.36 -6.71 -21.31
CA LEU A 155 -14.33 -7.59 -20.65
C LEU A 155 -14.92 -8.62 -21.62
#